data_AF-A0A0L0TC65-F1
#
_entry.id   AF-A0A0L0TC65-F1
#
_cell.length_a   1.000
_cell.length_b   1.000
_cell.length_c   1.000
_cell.angle_alpha   90.00
_cell.angle_beta   90.00
_cell.angle_gamma   90.00
#
_symmetry.space_group_name_H-M   'P 1'
#
loop_
_entity.id
_entity.type
_entity.pdbx_description
1 polymer ?
#
loop_
_entity_poly.entity_id
_entity_poly.type
_entity_poly.pdbx_seq_one_letter_code
_entity_poly.pdbx_strand_id
1 'polypeptide(L)'
;MMRNDRARAPRTPSTAAAATRTTARPPRPSRTLADEFAHVGATTATRGPSSSPYHVAFLALGSRGDVQPVLAAALALRDASVPGTLRISILAPPDFAPWIGQHQGIQFCSIRAPEESSTRPSTFFASALLSSSPRALLAIMRRFTPPLVEQMDEILNHTRDADLVVCGVLSNMQGALLARRVPPGRRTPPAVVSLATFPCVHPTTHFPMPLAGRPTLVFGWLHWISFLVRELLFWLFLASLIQGCCRAARVQMWPSFWAYWRDLRKMPQFFAMSPTLCRVPTDWPPHATAFQGHLTYQAPAPAARTTSAHATLSPTLAAFLRRTARDARGRRRPIIYVGFGSMPVCALPSFLPLIRGLHSALVSRSAAARSPTPRFVVYAGGIAPDTTPYGTAFARLAELAPEDLIPITAEPHAALFPLCRVIVHHGGAGTSMAALAAGVPAVITPCAVDQPFWADRVHKLGCAPKPVRYTKLTPEKLGKMVWDVHVDRVGKYHAAASAAKERIAREDGAGEVVAWLSGFVPAHVMAKEEMTNQVHSTVATATSSAASDDGIWSSDDGTGSRTPPPPYRESAADASAARGLCARPTAVDEKRTLAVLQDARDAAAQLLEERFGVVVPSL
;
A
#
# COMPACT_ATOMS: atom_id res chain seq x y z
N MET A 1 73.29 29.73 -14.01
CA MET A 1 72.56 30.66 -13.11
C MET A 1 71.81 29.81 -12.09
N MET A 2 72.42 29.48 -10.94
CA MET A 2 72.22 30.12 -9.62
C MET A 2 70.73 30.17 -9.20
N ARG A 3 70.23 29.61 -8.09
CA ARG A 3 70.77 28.99 -6.85
C ARG A 3 69.69 28.09 -6.21
N ASN A 4 70.09 26.92 -5.70
CA ASN A 4 69.91 26.34 -4.34
C ASN A 4 68.87 26.98 -3.38
N ASP A 5 68.23 26.31 -2.40
CA ASP A 5 68.15 24.92 -1.89
C ASP A 5 67.31 25.00 -0.57
N ARG A 6 66.68 23.89 -0.12
CA ARG A 6 66.18 23.58 1.27
C ARG A 6 64.91 24.29 1.81
N ALA A 7 64.18 23.78 2.81
CA ALA A 7 63.85 22.46 3.39
C ALA A 7 62.94 22.70 4.64
N ARG A 8 62.11 21.70 4.99
CA ARG A 8 61.57 21.33 6.33
C ARG A 8 60.41 22.13 6.98
N ALA A 9 59.34 21.37 7.27
CA ALA A 9 58.50 21.44 8.47
C ALA A 9 57.86 20.03 8.67
N PRO A 10 57.60 19.51 9.90
CA PRO A 10 56.80 20.20 10.90
C PRO A 10 57.28 20.07 12.37
N ARG A 11 56.90 21.03 13.22
CA ARG A 11 56.84 20.85 14.68
C ARG A 11 55.62 21.56 15.27
N THR A 12 55.04 20.85 16.22
CA THR A 12 53.96 21.13 17.19
C THR A 12 53.95 22.52 17.82
N PRO A 13 52.82 22.88 18.45
CA PRO A 13 52.88 23.50 19.76
C PRO A 13 52.04 22.76 20.82
N SER A 14 52.63 22.66 22.01
CA SER A 14 51.99 22.40 23.31
C SER A 14 51.81 23.74 24.01
N THR A 15 50.67 23.97 24.68
CA THR A 15 50.62 24.36 26.12
C THR A 15 49.17 24.39 26.61
N ALA A 16 48.98 23.90 27.83
CA ALA A 16 47.73 23.75 28.57
C ALA A 16 47.32 25.00 29.36
N ALA A 17 46.02 25.16 29.68
CA ALA A 17 45.50 25.24 31.06
C ALA A 17 44.02 25.73 31.14
N ALA A 18 43.19 24.89 31.76
CA ALA A 18 42.08 25.16 32.68
C ALA A 18 40.96 26.18 32.34
N ALA A 19 39.73 25.67 32.13
CA ALA A 19 38.49 26.25 32.66
C ALA A 19 37.38 25.17 32.81
N THR A 20 37.12 24.81 34.07
CA THR A 20 35.85 24.37 34.68
C THR A 20 34.84 23.52 33.87
N ARG A 21 34.78 22.23 34.24
CA ARG A 21 33.62 21.35 34.03
C ARG A 21 32.41 21.85 34.84
N THR A 22 31.44 22.47 34.18
CA THR A 22 30.05 22.51 34.66
C THR A 22 29.31 21.32 34.05
N THR A 23 28.97 20.34 34.87
CA THR A 23 28.09 19.23 34.51
C THR A 23 26.68 19.74 34.27
N ALA A 24 26.40 20.21 33.05
CA ALA A 24 25.03 20.49 32.62
C ALA A 24 24.32 19.14 32.42
N ARG A 25 23.42 18.83 33.35
CA ARG A 25 22.48 17.70 33.31
C ARG A 25 21.74 17.74 31.95
N PRO A 26 21.62 16.61 31.22
CA PRO A 26 20.91 16.60 29.96
C PRO A 26 19.46 17.06 30.19
N PRO A 27 18.87 17.86 29.30
CA PRO A 27 17.49 18.30 29.44
C PRO A 27 16.60 17.06 29.52
N ARG A 28 15.74 17.01 30.55
CA ARG A 28 14.71 15.97 30.67
C ARG A 28 13.92 15.93 29.35
N PRO A 29 13.69 14.75 28.76
CA PRO A 29 12.86 14.66 27.56
C PRO A 29 11.46 15.17 27.89
N SER A 30 11.07 16.25 27.22
CA SER A 30 9.71 16.78 27.20
C SER A 30 8.80 15.78 26.49
N ARG A 31 7.74 15.33 27.19
CA ARG A 31 6.61 14.48 26.73
C ARG A 31 7.01 13.19 26.00
N THR A 32 6.73 12.06 26.63
CA THR A 32 6.84 10.75 25.98
C THR A 32 5.79 10.63 24.87
N LEU A 33 6.13 9.98 23.74
CA LEU A 33 5.22 9.70 22.61
C LEU A 33 3.93 8.98 23.03
N ALA A 34 3.96 8.23 24.14
CA ALA A 34 2.78 7.66 24.78
C ALA A 34 1.72 8.72 25.14
N ASP A 35 2.14 9.94 25.50
CA ASP A 35 1.25 11.07 25.84
C ASP A 35 0.63 11.72 24.58
N GLU A 36 1.30 11.65 23.42
CA GLU A 36 0.74 12.11 22.14
C GLU A 36 -0.22 11.07 21.52
N PHE A 37 0.09 9.77 21.63
CA PHE A 37 -0.86 8.70 21.32
C PHE A 37 -2.07 8.73 22.25
N ALA A 38 -1.88 9.09 23.52
CA ALA A 38 -2.98 9.31 24.43
C ALA A 38 -3.89 10.45 23.94
N HIS A 39 -3.42 11.49 23.25
CA HIS A 39 -4.31 12.58 22.83
C HIS A 39 -5.18 12.27 21.60
N VAL A 40 -4.69 11.44 20.65
CA VAL A 40 -5.45 10.98 19.47
C VAL A 40 -6.21 9.67 19.76
N GLY A 41 -5.67 8.82 20.63
CA GLY A 41 -6.28 7.57 21.10
C GLY A 41 -7.27 7.76 22.25
N ALA A 42 -7.15 8.79 23.10
CA ALA A 42 -8.10 8.99 24.21
C ALA A 42 -9.49 9.46 23.76
N THR A 43 -9.64 10.00 22.55
CA THR A 43 -10.97 10.31 22.02
C THR A 43 -11.72 9.07 21.50
N THR A 44 -11.02 7.96 21.19
CA THR A 44 -11.64 6.68 20.78
C THR A 44 -11.61 5.59 21.85
N ALA A 45 -10.64 5.59 22.77
CA ALA A 45 -10.47 4.58 23.82
C ALA A 45 -11.44 4.72 25.01
N THR A 46 -12.32 5.72 25.01
CA THR A 46 -13.29 5.98 26.11
C THR A 46 -14.60 5.21 25.98
N ARG A 47 -14.76 4.36 24.95
CA ARG A 47 -15.94 3.49 24.84
C ARG A 47 -15.82 2.36 25.87
N GLY A 48 -16.59 2.46 26.95
CA GLY A 48 -16.82 1.35 27.89
C GLY A 48 -17.49 0.16 27.20
N PRO A 49 -17.49 -1.03 27.83
CA PRO A 49 -18.13 -2.22 27.27
C PRO A 49 -19.60 -1.90 26.94
N SER A 50 -19.92 -1.81 25.65
CA SER A 50 -21.28 -1.57 25.16
C SER A 50 -21.91 -2.89 24.72
N SER A 51 -23.24 -2.92 24.63
CA SER A 51 -23.97 -4.09 24.10
C SER A 51 -23.69 -4.38 22.62
N SER A 52 -23.13 -3.43 21.85
CA SER A 52 -22.74 -3.63 20.46
C SER A 52 -21.23 -3.77 20.27
N PRO A 53 -20.77 -4.65 19.36
CA PRO A 53 -19.34 -4.81 19.04
C PRO A 53 -18.70 -3.52 18.52
N TYR A 54 -17.40 -3.35 18.76
CA TYR A 54 -16.59 -2.29 18.14
C TYR A 54 -16.48 -2.54 16.64
N HIS A 55 -16.80 -1.54 15.81
CA HIS A 55 -16.85 -1.73 14.35
C HIS A 55 -15.63 -1.13 13.65
N VAL A 56 -14.87 -1.98 12.98
CA VAL A 56 -13.73 -1.59 12.12
C VAL A 56 -14.11 -1.79 10.65
N ALA A 57 -14.12 -0.70 9.88
CA ALA A 57 -14.42 -0.72 8.45
C ALA A 57 -13.14 -0.51 7.63
N PHE A 58 -12.81 -1.46 6.77
CA PHE A 58 -11.68 -1.35 5.84
C PHE A 58 -12.16 -0.92 4.46
N LEU A 59 -11.52 0.10 3.87
CA LEU A 59 -11.82 0.62 2.54
C LEU A 59 -10.76 0.18 1.53
N ALA A 60 -11.02 -0.94 0.83
CA ALA A 60 -10.14 -1.55 -0.16
C ALA A 60 -10.60 -1.22 -1.58
N LEU A 61 -10.39 0.03 -2.00
CA LEU A 61 -10.67 0.46 -3.37
C LEU A 61 -9.49 0.08 -4.26
N GLY A 62 -9.73 -0.71 -5.32
CA GLY A 62 -8.72 -0.99 -6.33
C GLY A 62 -8.66 -2.45 -6.77
N SER A 63 -7.45 -2.87 -7.14
CA SER A 63 -7.16 -4.21 -7.64
C SER A 63 -6.88 -5.19 -6.50
N ARG A 64 -6.56 -6.45 -6.83
CA ARG A 64 -6.10 -7.43 -5.84
C ARG A 64 -4.90 -6.93 -5.02
N GLY A 65 -4.02 -6.11 -5.61
CA GLY A 65 -2.88 -5.53 -4.90
C GLY A 65 -3.27 -4.58 -3.76
N ASP A 66 -4.46 -3.99 -3.83
CA ASP A 66 -5.01 -3.08 -2.83
C ASP A 66 -5.89 -3.84 -1.81
N VAL A 67 -6.61 -4.86 -2.27
CA VAL A 67 -7.51 -5.69 -1.43
C VAL A 67 -6.76 -6.70 -0.59
N GLN A 68 -5.71 -7.34 -1.13
CA GLN A 68 -5.01 -8.43 -0.43
C GLN A 68 -4.35 -8.00 0.89
N PRO A 69 -3.63 -6.86 0.97
CA PRO A 69 -3.04 -6.40 2.23
C PRO A 69 -4.11 -6.01 3.25
N VAL A 70 -5.21 -5.42 2.79
CA VAL A 70 -6.36 -5.08 3.65
C VAL A 70 -6.99 -6.34 4.25
N LEU A 71 -7.23 -7.36 3.42
CA LEU A 71 -7.77 -8.63 3.90
C LEU A 71 -6.82 -9.30 4.91
N ALA A 72 -5.50 -9.27 4.65
CA ALA A 72 -4.51 -9.80 5.59
C ALA A 72 -4.53 -9.05 6.94
N ALA A 73 -4.61 -7.71 6.93
CA ALA A 73 -4.71 -6.90 8.16
C ALA A 73 -6.02 -7.17 8.91
N ALA A 74 -7.15 -7.28 8.20
CA ALA A 74 -8.45 -7.59 8.78
C ALA A 74 -8.46 -8.97 9.46
N LEU A 75 -7.87 -9.98 8.82
CA LEU A 75 -7.74 -11.33 9.40
C LEU A 75 -6.87 -11.32 10.65
N ALA A 76 -5.71 -10.66 10.60
CA ALA A 76 -4.82 -10.55 11.76
C ALA A 76 -5.51 -9.85 12.95
N LEU A 77 -6.24 -8.76 12.70
CA LEU A 77 -6.99 -8.07 13.74
C LEU A 77 -8.11 -8.93 14.33
N ARG A 78 -8.87 -9.64 13.47
CA ARG A 78 -9.90 -10.60 13.91
C ARG A 78 -9.31 -11.64 14.85
N ASP A 79 -8.20 -12.25 14.45
CA ASP A 79 -7.59 -13.37 15.17
C ASP A 79 -6.97 -12.94 16.51
N ALA A 80 -6.58 -11.67 16.64
CA ALA A 80 -6.09 -11.09 17.89
C ALA A 80 -7.20 -10.53 18.82
N SER A 81 -8.45 -10.50 18.36
CA SER A 81 -9.57 -9.91 19.10
C SER A 81 -10.36 -10.92 19.92
N VAL A 82 -11.00 -10.46 21.00
CA VAL A 82 -11.93 -11.28 21.79
C VAL A 82 -13.16 -11.63 20.92
N PRO A 83 -13.57 -12.90 20.83
CA PRO A 83 -14.74 -13.27 20.04
C PRO A 83 -16.00 -12.50 20.47
N GLY A 84 -16.70 -11.91 19.49
CA GLY A 84 -17.95 -11.18 19.71
C GLY A 84 -17.80 -9.72 20.13
N THR A 85 -16.60 -9.24 20.47
CA THR A 85 -16.37 -7.82 20.80
C THR A 85 -16.03 -6.97 19.57
N LEU A 86 -15.59 -7.59 18.48
CA LEU A 86 -15.18 -6.94 17.25
C LEU A 86 -16.08 -7.32 16.07
N ARG A 87 -16.51 -6.32 15.30
CA ARG A 87 -17.14 -6.47 13.99
C ARG A 87 -16.22 -5.88 12.93
N ILE A 88 -15.92 -6.66 11.89
CA ILE A 88 -15.10 -6.20 10.76
C ILE A 88 -15.92 -6.19 9.48
N SER A 89 -15.82 -5.12 8.72
CA SER A 89 -16.35 -5.05 7.35
C SER A 89 -15.28 -4.61 6.35
N ILE A 90 -15.22 -5.25 5.19
CA ILE A 90 -14.34 -4.85 4.08
C ILE A 90 -15.21 -4.36 2.92
N LEU A 91 -15.02 -3.09 2.56
CA LEU A 91 -15.63 -2.45 1.42
C LEU A 91 -14.73 -2.62 0.20
N ALA A 92 -15.13 -3.43 -0.79
CA ALA A 92 -14.33 -3.79 -1.95
C ALA A 92 -15.19 -4.06 -3.21
N PRO A 93 -14.59 -4.06 -4.42
CA PRO A 93 -15.30 -4.40 -5.65
C PRO A 93 -16.02 -5.76 -5.58
N PRO A 94 -17.16 -5.93 -6.28
CA PRO A 94 -17.99 -7.14 -6.22
C PRO A 94 -17.24 -8.42 -6.62
N ASP A 95 -16.24 -8.31 -7.50
CA ASP A 95 -15.43 -9.44 -7.97
C ASP A 95 -14.65 -10.14 -6.82
N PHE A 96 -14.43 -9.44 -5.70
CA PHE A 96 -13.75 -9.99 -4.53
C PHE A 96 -14.71 -10.63 -3.51
N ALA A 97 -16.03 -10.55 -3.71
CA ALA A 97 -17.01 -11.13 -2.80
C ALA A 97 -16.78 -12.64 -2.57
N PRO A 98 -16.54 -13.48 -3.60
CA PRO A 98 -16.30 -14.91 -3.40
C PRO A 98 -15.01 -15.19 -2.64
N TRP A 99 -14.01 -14.32 -2.73
CA TRP A 99 -12.73 -14.50 -2.06
C TRP A 99 -12.77 -14.03 -0.61
N ILE A 100 -13.31 -12.83 -0.35
CA ILE A 100 -13.47 -12.29 1.01
C ILE A 100 -14.49 -13.13 1.79
N GLY A 101 -15.58 -13.55 1.16
CA GLY A 101 -16.64 -14.35 1.78
C GLY A 101 -16.22 -15.75 2.26
N GLN A 102 -15.04 -16.24 1.87
CA GLN A 102 -14.47 -17.50 2.40
C GLN A 102 -14.02 -17.37 3.87
N HIS A 103 -13.91 -16.15 4.39
CA HIS A 103 -13.38 -15.89 5.72
C HIS A 103 -14.49 -15.54 6.71
N GLN A 104 -14.73 -16.43 7.68
CA GLN A 104 -15.67 -16.18 8.76
C GLN A 104 -15.28 -14.95 9.59
N GLY A 105 -16.26 -14.22 10.14
CA GLY A 105 -16.01 -13.03 10.96
C GLY A 105 -15.63 -11.77 10.18
N ILE A 106 -15.63 -11.81 8.84
CA ILE A 106 -15.45 -10.63 7.98
C ILE A 106 -16.70 -10.42 7.15
N GLN A 107 -17.33 -9.25 7.30
CA GLN A 107 -18.45 -8.84 6.48
C GLN A 107 -17.94 -8.24 5.16
N PHE A 108 -18.32 -8.82 4.03
CA PHE A 108 -18.11 -8.19 2.73
C PHE A 108 -19.18 -7.12 2.49
N CYS A 109 -18.74 -5.94 2.06
CA CYS A 109 -19.62 -4.87 1.59
C CYS A 109 -19.20 -4.51 0.16
N SER A 110 -20.15 -4.60 -0.77
CA SER A 110 -19.88 -4.28 -2.17
C SER A 110 -19.77 -2.76 -2.34
N ILE A 111 -18.77 -2.33 -3.08
CA ILE A 111 -18.72 -0.98 -3.65
C ILE A 111 -18.68 -1.06 -5.18
N ARG A 112 -19.51 -0.27 -5.85
CA ARG A 112 -19.57 -0.26 -7.30
C ARG A 112 -18.20 0.09 -7.87
N ALA A 113 -17.55 -0.85 -8.54
CA ALA A 113 -16.36 -0.57 -9.32
C ALA A 113 -16.76 0.18 -10.60
N PRO A 114 -15.94 1.11 -11.13
CA PRO A 114 -16.17 1.67 -12.45
C PRO A 114 -16.28 0.52 -13.47
N GLU A 115 -17.33 0.49 -14.29
CA GLU A 115 -17.67 -0.63 -15.21
C GLU A 115 -16.49 -1.08 -16.10
N GLU A 116 -15.53 -0.19 -16.39
CA GLU A 116 -14.35 -0.47 -17.21
C GLU A 116 -13.20 -1.18 -16.48
N SER A 117 -13.25 -1.32 -15.15
CA SER A 117 -12.17 -1.92 -14.34
C SER A 117 -12.23 -3.44 -14.23
N SER A 118 -13.40 -4.06 -14.43
CA SER A 118 -13.60 -5.49 -14.17
C SER A 118 -13.94 -6.33 -15.40
N THR A 119 -14.55 -5.78 -16.45
CA THR A 119 -15.02 -6.63 -17.59
C THR A 119 -14.48 -6.24 -18.96
N ARG A 120 -14.08 -4.98 -19.20
CA ARG A 120 -13.55 -4.53 -20.50
C ARG A 120 -12.52 -3.40 -20.35
N PRO A 121 -11.27 -3.69 -19.95
CA PRO A 121 -10.20 -2.72 -20.11
C PRO A 121 -10.02 -2.45 -21.60
N SER A 122 -10.48 -1.29 -22.06
CA SER A 122 -10.33 -0.90 -23.46
C SER A 122 -8.84 -0.77 -23.80
N THR A 123 -8.48 -1.08 -25.04
CA THR A 123 -7.14 -0.75 -25.59
C THR A 123 -6.80 0.72 -25.37
N PHE A 124 -7.82 1.59 -25.36
CA PHE A 124 -7.71 3.00 -24.97
C PHE A 124 -7.21 3.17 -23.53
N PHE A 125 -7.84 2.56 -22.52
CA PHE A 125 -7.40 2.67 -21.13
C PHE A 125 -5.97 2.15 -20.94
N ALA A 126 -5.65 1.00 -21.52
CA ALA A 126 -4.30 0.42 -21.51
C ALA A 126 -3.26 1.38 -22.10
N SER A 127 -3.56 1.92 -23.29
CA SER A 127 -2.67 2.84 -24.01
C SER A 127 -2.53 4.18 -23.31
N ALA A 128 -3.62 4.71 -22.75
CA ALA A 128 -3.62 5.98 -22.04
C ALA A 128 -2.83 5.89 -20.72
N LEU A 129 -2.95 4.79 -19.98
CA LEU A 129 -2.20 4.54 -18.74
C LEU A 129 -0.68 4.37 -19.00
N LEU A 130 -0.32 3.82 -20.16
CA LEU A 130 1.07 3.70 -20.61
C LEU A 130 1.62 5.00 -21.24
N SER A 131 0.73 5.91 -21.64
CA SER A 131 1.12 7.18 -22.27
C SER A 131 1.62 8.17 -21.22
N SER A 132 2.59 9.00 -21.59
CA SER A 132 2.98 10.18 -20.79
C SER A 132 2.20 11.43 -21.22
N SER A 133 1.04 11.26 -21.86
CA SER A 133 0.26 12.35 -22.47
C SER A 133 -0.64 13.02 -21.43
N PRO A 134 -0.51 14.34 -21.19
CA PRO A 134 -1.41 15.08 -20.30
C PRO A 134 -2.88 15.02 -20.75
N ARG A 135 -3.14 14.96 -22.06
CA ARG A 135 -4.51 14.85 -22.61
C ARG A 135 -5.13 13.49 -22.30
N ALA A 136 -4.34 12.42 -22.40
CA ALA A 136 -4.79 11.07 -22.05
C ALA A 136 -5.08 10.96 -20.55
N LEU A 137 -4.22 11.55 -19.71
CA LEU A 137 -4.44 11.65 -18.27
C LEU A 137 -5.75 12.40 -17.97
N LEU A 138 -5.99 13.56 -18.59
CA LEU A 138 -7.22 14.33 -18.39
C LEU A 138 -8.47 13.56 -18.85
N ALA A 139 -8.38 12.82 -19.97
CA ALA A 139 -9.48 11.99 -20.47
C ALA A 139 -9.81 10.85 -19.50
N ILE A 140 -8.79 10.17 -18.95
CA ILE A 140 -8.95 9.18 -17.87
C ILE A 140 -9.63 9.88 -16.69
N MET A 141 -9.10 10.97 -16.17
CA MET A 141 -9.66 11.65 -14.99
C MET A 141 -11.13 12.04 -15.18
N ARG A 142 -11.50 12.60 -16.34
CA ARG A 142 -12.90 12.93 -16.67
C ARG A 142 -13.82 11.70 -16.69
N ARG A 143 -13.31 10.55 -17.13
CA ARG A 143 -14.06 9.29 -17.18
C ARG A 143 -14.26 8.67 -15.80
N PHE A 144 -13.24 8.73 -14.93
CA PHE A 144 -13.26 8.11 -13.60
C PHE A 144 -13.86 8.98 -12.50
N THR A 145 -13.94 10.31 -12.70
CA THR A 145 -14.47 11.22 -11.67
C THR A 145 -15.92 10.90 -11.26
N PRO A 146 -16.91 10.76 -12.18
CA PRO A 146 -18.29 10.54 -11.77
C PRO A 146 -18.49 9.24 -10.97
N PRO A 147 -17.96 8.07 -11.39
CA PRO A 147 -18.07 6.85 -10.59
C PRO A 147 -17.45 6.99 -9.19
N LEU A 148 -16.31 7.68 -9.05
CA LEU A 148 -15.67 7.89 -7.75
C LEU A 148 -16.48 8.83 -6.83
N VAL A 149 -17.23 9.79 -7.39
CA VAL A 149 -18.16 10.62 -6.61
C VAL A 149 -19.36 9.78 -6.15
N GLU A 150 -19.95 8.97 -7.04
CA GLU A 150 -21.08 8.09 -6.71
C GLU A 150 -20.73 7.08 -5.62
N GLN A 151 -19.51 6.54 -5.65
CA GLN A 151 -18.98 5.67 -4.60
C GLN A 151 -18.99 6.31 -3.20
N MET A 152 -18.96 7.64 -3.11
CA MET A 152 -18.94 8.31 -1.81
C MET A 152 -20.20 8.03 -0.99
N ASP A 153 -21.37 7.97 -1.62
CA ASP A 153 -22.63 7.66 -0.92
C ASP A 153 -22.62 6.22 -0.36
N GLU A 154 -22.08 5.27 -1.12
CA GLU A 154 -21.88 3.89 -0.66
C GLU A 154 -20.89 3.84 0.51
N ILE A 155 -19.76 4.56 0.43
CA ILE A 155 -18.78 4.64 1.53
C ILE A 155 -19.44 5.20 2.79
N LEU A 156 -20.13 6.34 2.69
CA LEU A 156 -20.80 6.99 3.81
C LEU A 156 -21.84 6.11 4.49
N ASN A 157 -22.56 5.30 3.71
CA ASN A 157 -23.56 4.38 4.24
C ASN A 157 -22.92 3.20 4.97
N HIS A 158 -21.86 2.60 4.42
CA HIS A 158 -21.20 1.44 5.01
C HIS A 158 -20.26 1.78 6.19
N THR A 159 -19.83 3.04 6.31
CA THR A 159 -19.01 3.51 7.44
C THR A 159 -19.80 4.36 8.44
N ARG A 160 -21.14 4.31 8.42
CA ARG A 160 -21.99 5.17 9.26
C ARG A 160 -21.83 4.87 10.75
N ASP A 161 -21.74 3.59 11.09
CA ASP A 161 -21.63 3.04 12.44
C ASP A 161 -20.19 2.67 12.83
N ALA A 162 -19.24 2.78 11.89
CA ALA A 162 -17.83 2.47 12.13
C ALA A 162 -17.24 3.36 13.24
N ASP A 163 -16.47 2.73 14.12
CA ASP A 163 -15.68 3.41 15.15
C ASP A 163 -14.28 3.73 14.63
N LEU A 164 -13.73 2.82 13.82
CA LEU A 164 -12.44 2.96 13.14
C LEU A 164 -12.60 2.65 11.65
N VAL A 165 -12.03 3.51 10.81
CA VAL A 165 -11.94 3.32 9.36
C VAL A 165 -10.48 3.18 8.95
N VAL A 166 -10.16 2.07 8.29
CA VAL A 166 -8.83 1.79 7.74
C VAL A 166 -8.86 1.99 6.22
N CYS A 167 -8.23 3.04 5.73
CA CYS A 167 -8.20 3.40 4.32
C CYS A 167 -7.00 2.78 3.60
N GLY A 168 -7.21 2.23 2.40
CA GLY A 168 -6.11 2.02 1.45
C GLY A 168 -5.59 3.35 0.87
N VAL A 169 -4.45 3.31 0.19
CA VAL A 169 -3.84 4.51 -0.42
C VAL A 169 -4.80 5.27 -1.33
N LEU A 170 -5.59 4.54 -2.14
CA LEU A 170 -6.53 5.12 -3.09
C LEU A 170 -7.78 5.73 -2.44
N SER A 171 -8.05 5.42 -1.16
CA SER A 171 -9.18 5.94 -0.40
C SER A 171 -8.80 6.99 0.65
N ASN A 172 -7.54 7.44 0.69
CA ASN A 172 -7.05 8.41 1.67
C ASN A 172 -7.81 9.74 1.65
N MET A 173 -8.24 10.21 0.46
CA MET A 173 -9.07 11.42 0.34
C MET A 173 -10.44 11.23 1.00
N GLN A 174 -11.10 10.10 0.75
CA GLN A 174 -12.39 9.75 1.35
C GLN A 174 -12.24 9.57 2.86
N GLY A 175 -11.15 8.96 3.32
CA GLY A 175 -10.80 8.86 4.74
C GLY A 175 -10.69 10.23 5.41
N ALA A 176 -9.96 11.17 4.81
CA ALA A 176 -9.85 12.53 5.33
C ALA A 176 -11.20 13.28 5.37
N LEU A 177 -12.15 12.95 4.48
CA LEU A 177 -13.53 13.46 4.56
C LEU A 177 -14.31 12.82 5.70
N LEU A 178 -14.19 11.51 5.91
CA LEU A 178 -14.84 10.80 7.00
C LEU A 178 -14.38 11.32 8.37
N ALA A 179 -13.10 11.62 8.52
CA ALA A 179 -12.55 12.22 9.75
C ALA A 179 -13.12 13.62 10.07
N ARG A 180 -13.70 14.32 9.08
CA ARG A 180 -14.29 15.66 9.22
C ARG A 180 -15.82 15.64 9.36
N ARG A 181 -16.45 14.47 9.17
CA ARG A 181 -17.91 14.32 9.19
C ARG A 181 -18.32 13.58 10.45
N VAL A 182 -19.21 14.18 11.23
CA VAL A 182 -19.92 13.47 12.30
C VAL A 182 -21.13 12.75 11.68
N PRO A 183 -21.21 11.41 11.71
CA PRO A 183 -22.36 10.69 11.18
C PRO A 183 -23.65 11.00 11.97
N PRO A 184 -24.84 10.96 11.33
CA PRO A 184 -26.10 11.10 12.04
C PRO A 184 -26.21 10.08 13.19
N GLY A 185 -26.56 10.56 14.39
CA GLY A 185 -26.67 9.72 15.59
C GLY A 185 -25.35 9.48 16.33
N ARG A 186 -24.21 10.00 15.86
CA ARG A 186 -22.92 9.95 16.57
C ARG A 186 -22.54 11.32 17.14
N ARG A 187 -21.74 11.32 18.21
CA ARG A 187 -21.19 12.54 18.83
C ARG A 187 -19.85 12.95 18.23
N THR A 188 -19.09 11.99 17.70
CA THR A 188 -17.74 12.18 17.17
C THR A 188 -17.61 11.51 15.80
N PRO A 189 -16.72 12.02 14.93
CA PRO A 189 -16.36 11.32 13.70
C PRO A 189 -15.64 9.99 14.01
N PRO A 190 -15.61 9.03 13.07
CA PRO A 190 -14.80 7.83 13.23
C PRO A 190 -13.30 8.19 13.29
N ALA A 191 -12.51 7.38 14.00
CA ALA A 191 -11.05 7.42 13.80
C ALA A 191 -10.72 6.92 12.39
N VAL A 192 -9.72 7.54 11.76
CA VAL A 192 -9.31 7.18 10.41
C VAL A 192 -7.81 6.99 10.37
N VAL A 193 -7.39 5.85 9.82
CA VAL A 193 -5.99 5.48 9.64
C VAL A 193 -5.77 4.97 8.22
N SER A 194 -4.52 5.00 7.74
CA SER A 194 -4.15 4.60 6.38
C SER A 194 -3.30 3.33 6.39
N LEU A 195 -3.72 2.31 5.65
CA LEU A 195 -2.90 1.17 5.29
C LEU A 195 -2.28 1.42 3.92
N ALA A 196 -1.04 1.90 3.91
CA ALA A 196 -0.34 2.34 2.71
C ALA A 196 0.50 1.22 2.08
N THR A 197 0.26 0.91 0.81
CA THR A 197 1.08 -0.05 0.03
C THR A 197 2.29 0.59 -0.62
N PHE A 198 2.33 1.93 -0.73
CA PHE A 198 3.48 2.72 -1.19
C PHE A 198 3.52 4.11 -0.52
N PRO A 199 4.71 4.71 -0.38
CA PRO A 199 4.88 5.97 0.34
C PRO A 199 4.47 7.18 -0.49
N CYS A 200 3.23 7.65 -0.35
CA CYS A 200 2.71 8.74 -1.16
C CYS A 200 2.33 10.01 -0.38
N VAL A 201 2.01 9.97 0.92
CA VAL A 201 1.44 11.15 1.58
C VAL A 201 2.52 12.07 2.15
N HIS A 202 3.51 11.50 2.85
CA HIS A 202 4.56 12.25 3.52
C HIS A 202 5.74 12.53 2.60
N PRO A 203 6.10 13.80 2.38
CA PRO A 203 7.24 14.15 1.54
C PRO A 203 8.55 13.75 2.23
N THR A 204 9.53 13.33 1.41
CA THR A 204 10.86 12.92 1.88
C THR A 204 11.94 13.35 0.90
N THR A 205 13.15 13.50 1.42
CA THR A 205 14.39 13.71 0.66
C THR A 205 15.04 12.41 0.18
N HIS A 206 14.58 11.24 0.65
CA HIS A 206 15.21 9.95 0.37
C HIS A 206 14.86 9.36 -1.01
N PHE A 207 13.71 9.71 -1.58
CA PHE A 207 13.24 9.16 -2.86
C PHE A 207 12.16 10.03 -3.50
N PRO A 208 12.05 10.03 -4.85
CA PRO A 208 11.03 10.80 -5.52
C PRO A 208 9.65 10.20 -5.24
N MET A 209 8.62 11.04 -5.37
CA MET A 209 7.23 10.66 -5.29
C MET A 209 6.96 9.42 -6.16
N PRO A 210 6.50 8.28 -5.60
CA PRO A 210 6.38 7.02 -6.33
C PRO A 210 5.55 7.11 -7.62
N LEU A 211 4.54 7.99 -7.65
CA LEU A 211 3.67 8.21 -8.81
C LEU A 211 4.27 9.12 -9.89
N ALA A 212 5.41 9.78 -9.64
CA ALA A 212 6.06 10.66 -10.63
C ALA A 212 6.73 9.87 -11.77
N GLY A 213 6.90 8.55 -11.60
CA GLY A 213 7.46 7.63 -12.60
C GLY A 213 8.92 7.90 -12.98
N ARG A 214 9.61 8.84 -12.32
CA ARG A 214 11.00 9.19 -12.61
C ARG A 214 11.96 8.44 -11.66
N PRO A 215 13.13 8.01 -12.15
CA PRO A 215 14.18 7.47 -11.28
C PRO A 215 14.72 8.56 -10.35
N THR A 216 15.46 8.13 -9.32
CA THR A 216 16.14 8.96 -8.31
C THR A 216 16.65 10.29 -8.88
N LEU A 217 16.22 11.40 -8.28
CA LEU A 217 16.69 12.74 -8.63
C LEU A 217 18.04 12.99 -7.96
N VAL A 218 18.86 13.86 -8.57
CA VAL A 218 20.26 14.10 -8.13
C VAL A 218 20.31 14.71 -6.73
N PHE A 219 19.37 15.58 -6.39
CA PHE A 219 19.34 16.29 -5.12
C PHE A 219 18.13 15.87 -4.28
N GLY A 220 18.33 15.65 -2.98
CA GLY A 220 17.28 15.18 -2.07
C GLY A 220 16.09 16.15 -1.96
N TRP A 221 16.31 17.47 -1.99
CA TRP A 221 15.21 18.44 -1.95
C TRP A 221 14.29 18.35 -3.19
N LEU A 222 14.80 17.90 -4.34
CA LEU A 222 13.97 17.66 -5.52
C LEU A 222 13.01 16.48 -5.31
N HIS A 223 13.39 15.48 -4.49
CA HIS A 223 12.48 14.43 -4.08
C HIS A 223 11.32 15.02 -3.29
N TRP A 224 11.60 15.88 -2.32
CA TRP A 224 10.56 16.53 -1.53
C TRP A 224 9.60 17.34 -2.41
N ILE A 225 10.13 18.15 -3.33
CA ILE A 225 9.33 18.92 -4.30
C ILE A 225 8.46 18.01 -5.15
N SER A 226 8.93 16.83 -5.55
CA SER A 226 8.12 15.92 -6.36
C SER A 226 6.82 15.47 -5.65
N PHE A 227 6.82 15.39 -4.31
CA PHE A 227 5.60 15.12 -3.53
C PHE A 227 4.64 16.30 -3.58
N LEU A 228 5.16 17.53 -3.37
CA LEU A 228 4.39 18.77 -3.44
C LEU A 228 3.76 18.94 -4.81
N VAL A 229 4.56 18.84 -5.88
CA VAL A 229 4.08 19.00 -7.27
C VAL A 229 2.98 18.00 -7.56
N ARG A 230 3.15 16.72 -7.20
CA ARG A 230 2.12 15.71 -7.45
C ARG A 230 0.84 15.98 -6.65
N GLU A 231 0.92 16.38 -5.38
CA GLU A 231 -0.29 16.70 -4.59
C GLU A 231 -0.98 17.95 -5.11
N LEU A 232 -0.23 18.96 -5.54
CA LEU A 232 -0.78 20.16 -6.16
C LEU A 232 -1.50 19.80 -7.48
N LEU A 233 -0.90 18.96 -8.32
CA LEU A 233 -1.56 18.48 -9.54
C LEU A 233 -2.82 17.67 -9.20
N PHE A 234 -2.77 16.82 -8.17
CA PHE A 234 -3.95 16.06 -7.71
C PHE A 234 -5.07 17.02 -7.27
N TRP A 235 -4.74 18.02 -6.46
CA TRP A 235 -5.68 19.06 -6.02
C TRP A 235 -6.29 19.83 -7.20
N LEU A 236 -5.49 20.25 -8.18
CA LEU A 236 -5.95 21.00 -9.35
C LEU A 236 -6.80 20.15 -10.31
N PHE A 237 -6.34 18.94 -10.64
CA PHE A 237 -7.01 18.10 -11.63
C PHE A 237 -8.21 17.33 -11.09
N LEU A 238 -8.22 17.01 -9.80
CA LEU A 238 -9.31 16.29 -9.14
C LEU A 238 -10.14 17.23 -8.25
N ALA A 239 -10.02 18.55 -8.42
CA ALA A 239 -10.86 19.52 -7.72
C ALA A 239 -12.36 19.21 -7.87
N SER A 240 -12.80 18.79 -9.07
CA SER A 240 -14.18 18.41 -9.33
C SER A 240 -14.60 17.14 -8.56
N LEU A 241 -13.71 16.15 -8.47
CA LEU A 241 -13.91 14.95 -7.66
C LEU A 241 -13.99 15.30 -6.18
N ILE A 242 -13.01 16.05 -5.67
CA ILE A 242 -12.94 16.51 -4.27
C ILE A 242 -14.23 17.26 -3.92
N GLN A 243 -14.66 18.21 -4.76
CA GLN A 243 -15.90 18.95 -4.58
C GLN A 243 -17.13 18.03 -4.62
N GLY A 244 -17.17 17.07 -5.55
CA GLY A 244 -18.23 16.08 -5.64
C GLY A 244 -18.36 15.27 -4.35
N CYS A 245 -17.24 14.73 -3.86
CA CYS A 245 -17.19 13.96 -2.62
C CYS A 245 -17.52 14.83 -1.40
N CYS A 246 -17.07 16.09 -1.33
CA CYS A 246 -17.46 17.03 -0.27
C CYS A 246 -18.98 17.28 -0.26
N ARG A 247 -19.60 17.47 -1.45
CA ARG A 247 -21.05 17.64 -1.59
C ARG A 247 -21.82 16.39 -1.16
N ALA A 248 -21.41 15.21 -1.65
CA ALA A 248 -22.01 13.93 -1.25
C ALA A 248 -21.89 13.72 0.28
N ALA A 249 -20.72 13.99 0.83
CA ALA A 249 -20.46 13.93 2.26
C ALA A 249 -21.06 15.10 3.06
N ARG A 250 -21.71 16.09 2.42
CA ARG A 250 -22.22 17.30 3.08
C ARG A 250 -21.21 17.95 4.04
N VAL A 251 -19.94 17.97 3.65
CA VAL A 251 -18.83 18.60 4.39
C VAL A 251 -18.34 19.81 3.60
N GLN A 252 -17.97 20.88 4.29
CA GLN A 252 -17.33 22.03 3.65
C GLN A 252 -16.01 21.63 2.98
N MET A 253 -15.79 22.10 1.75
CA MET A 253 -14.52 21.93 1.04
C MET A 253 -13.37 22.51 1.88
N TRP A 254 -12.17 21.96 1.70
CA TRP A 254 -10.97 22.57 2.29
C TRP A 254 -10.80 24.01 1.78
N PRO A 255 -10.43 24.96 2.66
CA PRO A 255 -10.27 26.36 2.27
C PRO A 255 -9.08 26.58 1.33
N SER A 256 -8.10 25.67 1.34
CA SER A 256 -6.91 25.74 0.50
C SER A 256 -6.29 24.36 0.27
N PHE A 257 -5.40 24.27 -0.72
CA PHE A 257 -4.53 23.12 -0.95
C PHE A 257 -3.77 22.72 0.33
N TRP A 258 -3.26 23.70 1.07
CA TRP A 258 -2.48 23.48 2.29
C TRP A 258 -3.32 22.84 3.40
N ALA A 259 -4.58 23.25 3.54
CA ALA A 259 -5.49 22.64 4.50
C ALA A 259 -5.78 21.17 4.13
N TYR A 260 -6.02 20.89 2.84
CA TYR A 260 -6.20 19.53 2.32
C TYR A 260 -4.97 18.66 2.57
N TRP A 261 -3.79 19.11 2.14
CA TRP A 261 -2.57 18.32 2.25
C TRP A 261 -2.10 18.17 3.70
N ARG A 262 -2.39 19.14 4.58
CA ARG A 262 -2.19 19.02 6.03
C ARG A 262 -3.07 17.91 6.60
N ASP A 263 -4.36 17.88 6.28
CA ASP A 263 -5.27 16.88 6.86
C ASP A 263 -4.95 15.46 6.37
N LEU A 264 -4.54 15.30 5.10
CA LEU A 264 -4.02 14.02 4.61
C LEU A 264 -2.80 13.54 5.43
N ARG A 265 -1.88 14.45 5.74
CA ARG A 265 -0.67 14.15 6.53
C ARG A 265 -0.92 13.93 8.02
N LYS A 266 -2.10 14.27 8.54
CA LYS A 266 -2.46 13.99 9.95
C LYS A 266 -2.92 12.56 10.17
N MET A 267 -3.35 11.87 9.10
CA MET A 267 -3.82 10.49 9.20
C MET A 267 -2.66 9.55 9.54
N PRO A 268 -2.72 8.78 10.64
CA PRO A 268 -1.70 7.78 10.97
C PRO A 268 -1.59 6.73 9.86
N GLN A 269 -0.37 6.27 9.56
CA GLN A 269 -0.12 5.36 8.44
C GLN A 269 0.63 4.11 8.89
N PHE A 270 0.20 2.96 8.39
CA PHE A 270 0.95 1.71 8.41
C PHE A 270 1.40 1.40 7.00
N PHE A 271 2.70 1.18 6.80
CA PHE A 271 3.24 0.83 5.50
C PHE A 271 3.26 -0.68 5.33
N ALA A 272 2.32 -1.21 4.56
CA ALA A 272 2.13 -2.65 4.30
C ALA A 272 3.20 -3.23 3.35
N MET A 273 4.47 -3.04 3.71
CA MET A 273 5.62 -3.37 2.91
C MET A 273 6.83 -3.71 3.79
N SER A 274 7.77 -4.46 3.23
CA SER A 274 8.98 -4.85 3.96
C SER A 274 9.99 -3.69 4.09
N PRO A 275 10.57 -3.49 5.30
CA PRO A 275 11.74 -2.63 5.52
C PRO A 275 12.95 -3.00 4.64
N THR A 276 13.05 -4.26 4.22
CA THR A 276 14.10 -4.76 3.33
C THR A 276 14.03 -4.07 1.96
N LEU A 277 12.82 -3.70 1.50
CA LEU A 277 12.63 -3.07 0.20
C LEU A 277 12.64 -1.54 0.25
N CYS A 278 11.92 -0.95 1.22
CA CYS A 278 12.04 0.46 1.53
C CYS A 278 11.83 0.65 3.02
N ARG A 279 12.82 1.28 3.67
CA ARG A 279 12.66 1.73 5.05
C ARG A 279 11.86 3.02 5.07
N VAL A 280 11.10 3.21 6.16
CA VAL A 280 10.53 4.50 6.52
C VAL A 280 11.65 5.56 6.58
N PRO A 281 11.52 6.68 5.85
CA PRO A 281 12.48 7.79 5.91
C PRO A 281 12.64 8.38 7.31
N THR A 282 13.85 8.80 7.64
CA THR A 282 14.17 9.45 8.92
C THR A 282 13.66 10.89 9.01
N ASP A 283 13.30 11.50 7.87
CA ASP A 283 12.79 12.87 7.78
C ASP A 283 11.26 12.98 7.84
N TRP A 284 10.58 11.87 8.11
CA TRP A 284 9.14 11.83 8.39
C TRP A 284 8.83 12.13 9.86
N PRO A 285 7.68 12.76 10.14
CA PRO A 285 7.35 13.12 11.51
C PRO A 285 7.10 11.87 12.37
N PRO A 286 7.39 11.90 13.69
CA PRO A 286 7.23 10.74 14.57
C PRO A 286 5.82 10.12 14.57
N HIS A 287 4.76 10.93 14.41
CA HIS A 287 3.36 10.49 14.32
C HIS A 287 2.95 9.93 12.94
N ALA A 288 3.79 10.07 11.90
CA ALA A 288 3.66 9.27 10.67
C ALA A 288 4.16 7.82 10.90
N THR A 289 3.81 7.33 12.09
CA THR A 289 4.52 6.35 12.91
C THR A 289 4.92 5.13 12.10
N ALA A 290 6.21 4.81 12.18
CA ALA A 290 6.94 3.85 11.36
C ALA A 290 6.59 2.38 11.67
N PHE A 291 5.31 2.02 11.59
CA PHE A 291 4.93 0.62 11.51
C PHE A 291 5.00 0.20 10.04
N GLN A 292 5.88 -0.75 9.79
CA GLN A 292 6.13 -1.30 8.47
C GLN A 292 6.24 -2.80 8.62
N GLY A 293 5.52 -3.52 7.77
CA GLY A 293 5.49 -4.96 7.83
C GLY A 293 4.97 -5.54 6.53
N HIS A 294 5.63 -6.58 6.04
CA HIS A 294 5.10 -7.30 4.90
C HIS A 294 3.85 -8.09 5.30
N LEU A 295 2.68 -7.59 4.89
CA LEU A 295 1.42 -8.30 5.07
C LEU A 295 1.31 -9.46 4.09
N THR A 296 1.59 -10.66 4.60
CA THR A 296 1.44 -11.90 3.83
C THR A 296 0.04 -12.46 4.04
N TYR A 297 -0.77 -12.47 2.98
CA TYR A 297 -2.03 -13.21 3.00
C TYR A 297 -1.74 -14.71 2.93
N GLN A 298 -2.24 -15.46 3.92
CA GLN A 298 -2.24 -16.92 3.91
C GLN A 298 -3.64 -17.41 3.55
N ALA A 299 -3.74 -18.23 2.51
CA ALA A 299 -5.00 -18.88 2.17
C ALA A 299 -5.40 -19.84 3.30
N PRO A 300 -6.70 -19.98 3.62
CA PRO A 300 -7.17 -20.98 4.56
C PRO A 300 -6.66 -22.36 4.15
N ALA A 301 -6.14 -23.15 5.09
CA ALA A 301 -5.73 -24.51 4.81
C ALA A 301 -6.96 -25.31 4.30
N PRO A 302 -6.88 -26.02 3.16
CA PRO A 302 -7.97 -26.88 2.74
C PRO A 302 -8.23 -27.93 3.84
N ALA A 303 -9.49 -28.24 4.10
CA ALA A 303 -9.93 -29.18 5.15
C ALA A 303 -9.37 -30.61 5.00
N ALA A 304 -8.66 -30.91 3.90
CA ALA A 304 -7.94 -32.16 3.69
C ALA A 304 -6.42 -31.90 3.63
N ARG A 305 -5.70 -32.38 4.65
CA ARG A 305 -4.23 -32.46 4.70
C ARG A 305 -3.71 -33.22 3.48
N THR A 306 -3.29 -32.50 2.45
CA THR A 306 -2.36 -33.03 1.44
C THR A 306 -1.10 -32.18 1.43
N THR A 307 -0.06 -32.72 2.04
CA THR A 307 1.27 -32.14 2.20
C THR A 307 2.05 -32.21 0.89
N SER A 308 1.77 -31.32 -0.07
CA SER A 308 2.79 -30.92 -1.06
C SER A 308 2.50 -29.53 -1.59
N ALA A 309 3.55 -28.75 -1.89
CA ALA A 309 3.43 -27.44 -2.54
C ALA A 309 2.73 -27.50 -3.93
N HIS A 310 2.48 -28.70 -4.47
CA HIS A 310 1.71 -28.93 -5.70
C HIS A 310 0.20 -29.05 -5.47
N ALA A 311 -0.27 -29.20 -4.22
CA ALA A 311 -1.68 -29.33 -3.91
C ALA A 311 -2.47 -28.02 -4.12
N THR A 312 -1.78 -26.87 -4.25
CA THR A 312 -2.39 -25.54 -4.39
C THR A 312 -2.35 -24.97 -5.82
N LEU A 313 -1.63 -25.61 -6.75
CA LEU A 313 -1.59 -25.19 -8.16
C LEU A 313 -2.72 -25.85 -8.95
N SER A 314 -3.17 -25.20 -10.05
CA SER A 314 -4.16 -25.84 -10.92
C SER A 314 -3.64 -27.20 -11.46
N PRO A 315 -4.52 -28.21 -11.63
CA PRO A 315 -4.13 -29.51 -12.18
C PRO A 315 -3.43 -29.41 -13.54
N THR A 316 -3.88 -28.48 -14.39
CA THR A 316 -3.31 -28.22 -15.71
C THR A 316 -1.86 -27.73 -15.61
N LEU A 317 -1.59 -26.75 -14.75
CA LEU A 317 -0.23 -26.27 -14.53
C LEU A 317 0.65 -27.35 -13.90
N ALA A 318 0.15 -28.05 -12.88
CA ALA A 318 0.90 -29.12 -12.23
C ALA A 318 1.25 -30.27 -13.20
N ALA A 319 0.35 -30.63 -14.12
CA ALA A 319 0.61 -31.63 -15.17
C ALA A 319 1.68 -31.14 -16.15
N PHE A 320 1.57 -29.89 -16.63
CA PHE A 320 2.57 -29.29 -17.51
C PHE A 320 3.97 -29.28 -16.86
N LEU A 321 4.07 -28.81 -15.62
CA LEU A 321 5.34 -28.72 -14.89
C LEU A 321 5.99 -30.08 -14.64
N ARG A 322 5.19 -31.13 -14.44
CA ARG A 322 5.69 -32.51 -14.31
C ARG A 322 6.18 -33.06 -15.65
N ARG A 323 5.34 -32.98 -16.69
CA ARG A 323 5.64 -33.51 -18.04
C ARG A 323 6.90 -32.88 -18.64
N THR A 324 7.08 -31.58 -18.44
CA THR A 324 8.18 -30.81 -19.04
C THR A 324 9.39 -30.67 -18.11
N ALA A 325 9.45 -31.38 -16.98
CA ALA A 325 10.45 -31.17 -15.94
C ALA A 325 11.90 -31.33 -16.41
N ARG A 326 12.13 -32.20 -17.40
CA ARG A 326 13.46 -32.53 -17.92
C ARG A 326 13.50 -32.37 -19.44
N ASP A 327 14.68 -32.05 -19.96
CA ASP A 327 14.93 -32.10 -21.40
C ASP A 327 15.23 -33.53 -21.87
N ALA A 328 15.41 -33.71 -23.19
CA ALA A 328 15.73 -35.00 -23.78
C ALA A 328 17.04 -35.65 -23.25
N ARG A 329 17.90 -34.87 -22.58
CA ARG A 329 19.14 -35.35 -21.95
C ARG A 329 18.98 -35.56 -20.44
N GLY A 330 17.74 -35.53 -19.93
CA GLY A 330 17.43 -35.73 -18.51
C GLY A 330 17.75 -34.54 -17.60
N ARG A 331 18.16 -33.38 -18.13
CA ARG A 331 18.53 -32.20 -17.32
C ARG A 331 17.29 -31.43 -16.91
N ARG A 332 17.25 -30.93 -15.67
CA ARG A 332 16.12 -30.13 -15.19
C ARG A 332 15.99 -28.83 -15.99
N ARG A 333 14.77 -28.55 -16.46
CA ARG A 333 14.45 -27.32 -17.18
C ARG A 333 14.05 -26.22 -16.20
N PRO A 334 14.64 -25.02 -16.23
CA PRO A 334 14.26 -23.92 -15.34
C PRO A 334 12.87 -23.38 -15.70
N ILE A 335 12.18 -22.76 -14.74
CA ILE A 335 10.88 -22.11 -14.98
C ILE A 335 11.06 -20.59 -14.97
N ILE A 336 10.55 -19.91 -15.98
CA ILE A 336 10.49 -18.46 -16.09
C ILE A 336 9.02 -18.07 -16.03
N TYR A 337 8.66 -17.30 -15.01
CA TYR A 337 7.32 -16.73 -14.93
C TYR A 337 7.28 -15.40 -15.68
N VAL A 338 6.19 -15.13 -16.40
CA VAL A 338 5.94 -13.84 -17.04
C VAL A 338 4.52 -13.39 -16.71
N GLY A 339 4.38 -12.26 -16.00
CA GLY A 339 3.07 -11.75 -15.63
C GLY A 339 3.02 -10.27 -15.33
N PHE A 340 2.12 -9.56 -16.01
CA PHE A 340 1.93 -8.11 -15.88
C PHE A 340 0.79 -7.73 -14.92
N GLY A 341 0.32 -8.69 -14.11
CA GLY A 341 -0.78 -8.46 -13.15
C GLY A 341 -2.08 -8.08 -13.85
N SER A 342 -2.98 -7.38 -13.17
CA SER A 342 -4.22 -6.87 -13.75
C SER A 342 -4.02 -5.76 -14.78
N MET A 343 -2.78 -5.37 -15.09
CA MET A 343 -2.52 -4.42 -16.16
C MET A 343 -2.99 -5.03 -17.49
N PRO A 344 -3.74 -4.28 -18.32
CA PRO A 344 -4.27 -4.76 -19.60
C PRO A 344 -3.19 -4.88 -20.69
N VAL A 345 -1.96 -5.21 -20.31
CA VAL A 345 -0.80 -5.34 -21.20
C VAL A 345 -1.01 -6.48 -22.19
N CYS A 346 -1.65 -7.58 -21.78
CA CYS A 346 -1.98 -8.68 -22.68
C CYS A 346 -3.03 -8.34 -23.74
N ALA A 347 -3.78 -7.24 -23.56
CA ALA A 347 -4.67 -6.69 -24.59
C ALA A 347 -3.93 -5.84 -25.63
N LEU A 348 -2.63 -5.53 -25.42
CA LEU A 348 -1.85 -4.74 -26.37
C LEU A 348 -1.38 -5.59 -27.55
N PRO A 349 -1.41 -5.07 -28.78
CA PRO A 349 -0.89 -5.78 -29.96
C PRO A 349 0.58 -6.20 -29.84
N SER A 350 1.36 -5.50 -29.01
CA SER A 350 2.78 -5.79 -28.78
C SER A 350 3.04 -7.00 -27.89
N PHE A 351 2.05 -7.48 -27.13
CA PHE A 351 2.27 -8.51 -26.12
C PHE A 351 2.63 -9.88 -26.70
N LEU A 352 1.84 -10.40 -27.64
CA LEU A 352 2.13 -11.69 -28.28
C LEU A 352 3.49 -11.71 -28.99
N PRO A 353 3.85 -10.70 -29.82
CA PRO A 353 5.19 -10.59 -30.40
C PRO A 353 6.31 -10.55 -29.34
N LEU A 354 6.09 -9.85 -28.21
CA LEU A 354 7.05 -9.78 -27.12
C LEU A 354 7.32 -11.16 -26.51
N ILE A 355 6.27 -11.92 -26.19
CA ILE A 355 6.40 -13.28 -25.62
C ILE A 355 7.04 -14.23 -26.64
N ARG A 356 6.64 -14.16 -27.92
CA ARG A 356 7.22 -14.98 -28.99
C ARG A 356 8.70 -14.74 -29.17
N GLY A 357 9.10 -13.47 -29.24
CA GLY A 357 10.50 -13.12 -29.39
C GLY A 357 11.33 -13.41 -28.13
N LEU A 358 10.76 -13.27 -26.93
CA LEU A 358 11.39 -13.72 -25.69
C LEU A 358 11.68 -15.23 -25.73
N HIS A 359 10.67 -16.04 -26.07
CA HIS A 359 10.81 -17.49 -26.20
C HIS A 359 11.90 -17.85 -27.22
N SER A 360 11.81 -17.33 -28.44
CA SER A 360 12.79 -17.57 -29.51
C SER A 360 14.22 -17.17 -29.08
N ALA A 361 14.38 -16.01 -28.45
CA ALA A 361 15.68 -15.52 -28.02
C ALA A 361 16.29 -16.39 -26.91
N LEU A 362 15.49 -16.93 -25.98
CA LEU A 362 15.97 -17.80 -24.92
C LEU A 362 16.22 -19.23 -25.40
N VAL A 363 15.42 -19.75 -26.33
CA VAL A 363 15.68 -21.03 -27.00
C VAL A 363 17.01 -20.98 -27.75
N SER A 364 17.20 -19.94 -28.57
CA SER A 364 18.43 -19.77 -29.37
C SER A 364 19.67 -19.64 -28.48
N ARG A 365 19.60 -18.83 -27.40
CA ARG A 365 20.70 -18.71 -26.43
C ARG A 365 20.95 -20.00 -25.67
N SER A 366 19.90 -20.73 -25.29
CA SER A 366 20.02 -22.04 -24.61
C SER A 366 20.73 -23.06 -25.50
N ALA A 367 20.37 -23.11 -26.78
CA ALA A 367 21.03 -23.96 -27.76
C ALA A 367 22.52 -23.60 -27.92
N ALA A 368 22.84 -22.31 -28.11
CA ALA A 368 24.21 -21.83 -28.25
C ALA A 368 25.08 -22.11 -27.02
N ALA A 369 24.53 -21.91 -25.81
CA ALA A 369 25.22 -22.17 -24.55
C ALA A 369 25.16 -23.64 -24.11
N ARG A 370 24.51 -24.52 -24.89
CA ARG A 370 24.21 -25.91 -24.51
C ARG A 370 23.50 -26.03 -23.16
N SER A 371 22.69 -25.04 -22.78
CA SER A 371 21.89 -25.02 -21.55
C SER A 371 20.49 -25.63 -21.78
N PRO A 372 19.80 -26.15 -20.74
CA PRO A 372 18.42 -26.60 -20.86
C PRO A 372 17.48 -25.45 -21.24
N THR A 373 16.61 -25.67 -22.23
CA THR A 373 15.59 -24.68 -22.61
C THR A 373 14.64 -24.42 -21.44
N PRO A 374 14.40 -23.16 -21.06
CA PRO A 374 13.46 -22.83 -19.99
C PRO A 374 12.03 -23.19 -20.36
N ARG A 375 11.20 -23.30 -19.32
CA ARG A 375 9.74 -23.39 -19.39
C ARG A 375 9.14 -22.04 -19.02
N PHE A 376 8.07 -21.65 -19.69
CA PHE A 376 7.42 -20.36 -19.53
C PHE A 376 6.03 -20.56 -18.93
N VAL A 377 5.79 -19.95 -17.78
CA VAL A 377 4.44 -19.83 -17.20
C VAL A 377 4.00 -18.39 -17.40
N VAL A 378 3.02 -18.17 -18.28
CA VAL A 378 2.62 -16.83 -18.71
C VAL A 378 1.24 -16.48 -18.17
N TYR A 379 1.18 -15.50 -17.27
CA TYR A 379 -0.09 -14.97 -16.82
C TYR A 379 -0.73 -14.10 -17.90
N ALA A 380 -1.95 -14.44 -18.30
CA ALA A 380 -2.67 -13.84 -19.42
C ALA A 380 -3.95 -13.08 -19.04
N GLY A 381 -4.12 -12.71 -17.77
CA GLY A 381 -5.24 -11.89 -17.29
C GLY A 381 -6.44 -12.73 -16.83
N GLY A 382 -6.99 -12.41 -15.65
CA GLY A 382 -8.04 -13.17 -14.97
C GLY A 382 -9.48 -12.91 -15.45
N ILE A 383 -9.72 -12.83 -16.76
CA ILE A 383 -11.08 -12.75 -17.33
C ILE A 383 -11.28 -13.90 -18.32
N ALA A 384 -12.47 -14.48 -18.32
CA ALA A 384 -12.82 -15.69 -19.07
C ALA A 384 -12.42 -15.61 -20.56
N PRO A 385 -11.86 -16.72 -21.11
CA PRO A 385 -11.24 -16.75 -22.43
C PRO A 385 -12.22 -16.69 -23.63
N ASP A 386 -13.51 -16.51 -23.40
CA ASP A 386 -14.56 -16.72 -24.39
C ASP A 386 -15.17 -15.42 -24.97
N THR A 387 -14.98 -14.25 -24.36
CA THR A 387 -15.68 -13.02 -24.80
C THR A 387 -14.85 -11.73 -24.83
N THR A 388 -13.54 -11.78 -24.58
CA THR A 388 -12.68 -10.60 -24.49
C THR A 388 -11.42 -10.70 -25.37
N PRO A 389 -10.73 -9.58 -25.70
CA PRO A 389 -9.42 -9.62 -26.35
C PRO A 389 -8.41 -10.54 -25.64
N TYR A 390 -8.55 -10.73 -24.32
CA TYR A 390 -7.74 -11.64 -23.51
C TYR A 390 -7.94 -13.11 -23.86
N GLY A 391 -9.16 -13.52 -24.25
CA GLY A 391 -9.45 -14.86 -24.71
C GLY A 391 -8.69 -15.26 -25.97
N THR A 392 -8.66 -14.35 -26.94
CA THR A 392 -7.85 -14.54 -28.15
C THR A 392 -6.35 -14.55 -27.85
N ALA A 393 -5.88 -13.75 -26.89
CA ALA A 393 -4.49 -13.75 -26.47
C ALA A 393 -4.13 -15.06 -25.74
N PHE A 394 -5.00 -15.56 -24.85
CA PHE A 394 -4.82 -16.81 -24.12
C PHE A 394 -4.69 -18.01 -25.08
N ALA A 395 -5.64 -18.16 -26.01
CA ALA A 395 -5.61 -19.23 -27.01
C ALA A 395 -4.34 -19.16 -27.87
N ARG A 396 -4.00 -17.97 -28.37
CA ARG A 396 -2.78 -17.77 -29.18
C ARG A 396 -1.48 -18.02 -28.42
N LEU A 397 -1.45 -17.77 -27.11
CA LEU A 397 -0.30 -18.14 -26.27
C LEU A 397 -0.17 -19.66 -26.16
N ALA A 398 -1.29 -20.36 -25.93
CA ALA A 398 -1.29 -21.81 -25.79
C ALA A 398 -0.74 -22.52 -27.05
N GLU A 399 -1.01 -21.97 -28.23
CA GLU A 399 -0.52 -22.49 -29.51
C GLU A 399 0.94 -22.11 -29.82
N LEU A 400 1.50 -21.09 -29.17
CA LEU A 400 2.79 -20.50 -29.55
C LEU A 400 3.97 -21.47 -29.42
N ALA A 401 4.05 -22.20 -28.31
CA ALA A 401 5.09 -23.18 -28.03
C ALA A 401 4.64 -24.16 -26.91
N PRO A 402 3.68 -25.06 -27.16
CA PRO A 402 3.01 -25.86 -26.13
C PRO A 402 3.94 -26.80 -25.32
N GLU A 403 5.13 -27.10 -25.84
CA GLU A 403 6.16 -27.90 -25.15
C GLU A 403 7.00 -27.09 -24.15
N ASP A 404 6.97 -25.76 -24.27
CA ASP A 404 7.79 -24.85 -23.50
C ASP A 404 6.96 -23.84 -22.71
N LEU A 405 5.72 -23.56 -23.12
CA LEU A 405 4.93 -22.44 -22.62
C LEU A 405 3.51 -22.89 -22.25
N ILE A 406 3.06 -22.43 -21.09
CA ILE A 406 1.67 -22.56 -20.65
C ILE A 406 1.10 -21.19 -20.23
N PRO A 407 -0.03 -20.74 -20.82
CA PRO A 407 -0.76 -19.59 -20.30
C PRO A 407 -1.59 -19.98 -19.07
N ILE A 408 -1.70 -19.06 -18.10
CA ILE A 408 -2.50 -19.22 -16.87
C ILE A 408 -3.37 -17.98 -16.63
N THR A 409 -4.48 -18.15 -15.92
CA THR A 409 -5.43 -17.07 -15.58
C THR A 409 -5.27 -16.57 -14.14
N ALA A 410 -5.00 -17.45 -13.18
CA ALA A 410 -4.65 -17.09 -11.81
C ALA A 410 -3.99 -18.29 -11.10
N GLU A 411 -2.90 -18.04 -10.37
CA GLU A 411 -2.24 -19.04 -9.52
C GLU A 411 -1.71 -18.36 -8.25
N PRO A 412 -1.69 -19.04 -7.08
CA PRO A 412 -1.09 -18.49 -5.88
C PRO A 412 0.42 -18.28 -6.06
N HIS A 413 0.89 -17.03 -6.01
CA HIS A 413 2.33 -16.73 -6.13
C HIS A 413 3.17 -17.45 -5.07
N ALA A 414 2.65 -17.62 -3.85
CA ALA A 414 3.34 -18.34 -2.78
C ALA A 414 3.63 -19.81 -3.13
N ALA A 415 2.80 -20.44 -3.97
CA ALA A 415 3.02 -21.82 -4.45
C ALA A 415 3.87 -21.85 -5.72
N LEU A 416 3.64 -20.92 -6.65
CA LEU A 416 4.29 -20.91 -7.97
C LEU A 416 5.71 -20.33 -7.94
N PHE A 417 5.92 -19.17 -7.31
CA PHE A 417 7.18 -18.44 -7.40
C PHE A 417 8.38 -19.22 -6.85
N PRO A 418 8.28 -19.99 -5.75
CA PRO A 418 9.40 -20.82 -5.30
C PRO A 418 9.89 -21.86 -6.31
N LEU A 419 9.07 -22.22 -7.31
CA LEU A 419 9.45 -23.13 -8.38
C LEU A 419 10.20 -22.41 -9.53
N CYS A 420 10.12 -21.09 -9.58
CA CYS A 420 10.66 -20.27 -10.66
C CYS A 420 12.15 -19.94 -10.45
N ARG A 421 12.84 -19.76 -11.58
CA ARG A 421 14.22 -19.27 -11.64
C ARG A 421 14.28 -17.75 -11.81
N VAL A 422 13.33 -17.18 -12.55
CA VAL A 422 13.20 -15.73 -12.79
C VAL A 422 11.72 -15.35 -12.83
N ILE A 423 11.37 -14.22 -12.23
CA ILE A 423 10.03 -13.62 -12.32
C ILE A 423 10.10 -12.37 -13.21
N VAL A 424 9.47 -12.41 -14.38
CA VAL A 424 9.27 -11.23 -15.22
C VAL A 424 7.94 -10.58 -14.86
N HIS A 425 7.94 -9.32 -14.41
CA HIS A 425 6.70 -8.64 -14.04
C HIS A 425 6.74 -7.12 -14.21
N HIS A 426 5.57 -6.51 -14.09
CA HIS A 426 5.36 -5.07 -14.26
C HIS A 426 5.90 -4.22 -13.10
N GLY A 427 6.24 -4.80 -11.95
CA GLY A 427 6.75 -4.04 -10.79
C GLY A 427 5.71 -3.58 -9.77
N GLY A 428 4.50 -4.13 -9.73
CA GLY A 428 3.56 -3.82 -8.64
C GLY A 428 4.10 -4.22 -7.26
N ALA A 429 3.72 -3.47 -6.21
CA ALA A 429 4.21 -3.69 -4.84
C ALA A 429 4.09 -5.16 -4.40
N GLY A 430 2.88 -5.73 -4.49
CA GLY A 430 2.60 -7.10 -4.05
C GLY A 430 3.37 -8.17 -4.84
N THR A 431 3.49 -8.04 -6.17
CA THR A 431 4.27 -9.01 -6.97
C THR A 431 5.77 -8.90 -6.70
N SER A 432 6.28 -7.68 -6.52
CA SER A 432 7.69 -7.45 -6.17
C SER A 432 8.02 -8.10 -4.83
N MET A 433 7.16 -7.90 -3.82
CA MET A 433 7.30 -8.52 -2.52
C MET A 433 7.20 -10.04 -2.58
N ALA A 434 6.25 -10.59 -3.33
CA ALA A 434 6.11 -12.04 -3.47
C ALA A 434 7.34 -12.69 -4.12
N ALA A 435 7.96 -12.04 -5.11
CA ALA A 435 9.20 -12.53 -5.72
C ALA A 435 10.37 -12.55 -4.72
N LEU A 436 10.53 -11.47 -3.94
CA LEU A 436 11.54 -11.38 -2.90
C LEU A 436 11.31 -12.39 -1.77
N ALA A 437 10.08 -12.55 -1.30
CA ALA A 437 9.70 -13.54 -0.29
C ALA A 437 9.93 -14.99 -0.77
N ALA A 438 9.79 -15.25 -2.08
CA ALA A 438 10.14 -16.53 -2.67
C ALA A 438 11.67 -16.74 -2.81
N GLY A 439 12.47 -15.67 -2.70
CA GLY A 439 13.92 -15.70 -2.92
C GLY A 439 14.29 -15.80 -4.39
N VAL A 440 13.44 -15.31 -5.29
CA VAL A 440 13.61 -15.40 -6.74
C VAL A 440 13.88 -14.01 -7.32
N PRO A 441 14.97 -13.82 -8.09
CA PRO A 441 15.26 -12.55 -8.71
C PRO A 441 14.24 -12.20 -9.81
N ALA A 442 14.08 -10.91 -10.05
CA ALA A 442 13.08 -10.38 -10.95
C ALA A 442 13.68 -9.68 -12.16
N VAL A 443 12.95 -9.68 -13.27
CA VAL A 443 13.13 -8.74 -14.39
C VAL A 443 11.90 -7.84 -14.41
N ILE A 444 12.10 -6.58 -14.04
CA ILE A 444 10.99 -5.65 -13.83
C ILE A 444 10.87 -4.69 -15.00
N THR A 445 9.67 -4.63 -15.58
CA THR A 445 9.36 -3.79 -16.73
C THR A 445 8.16 -2.88 -16.43
N PRO A 446 8.41 -1.69 -15.82
CA PRO A 446 7.34 -0.82 -15.35
C PRO A 446 6.41 -0.35 -16.46
N CYS A 447 5.11 -0.39 -16.17
CA CYS A 447 4.06 0.16 -17.01
C CYS A 447 3.65 1.56 -16.53
N ALA A 448 3.17 1.68 -15.28
CA ALA A 448 2.58 2.93 -14.77
C ALA A 448 2.60 3.04 -13.23
N VAL A 449 2.09 4.16 -12.70
CA VAL A 449 1.81 4.37 -11.27
C VAL A 449 3.08 4.23 -10.41
N ASP A 450 3.06 3.38 -9.39
CA ASP A 450 4.10 3.13 -8.39
C ASP A 450 5.17 2.14 -8.88
N GLN A 451 4.94 1.48 -10.01
CA GLN A 451 5.79 0.40 -10.51
C GLN A 451 7.24 0.82 -10.79
N PRO A 452 7.52 2.02 -11.35
CA PRO A 452 8.90 2.48 -11.53
C PRO A 452 9.66 2.64 -10.21
N PHE A 453 8.96 3.04 -9.14
CA PHE A 453 9.55 3.18 -7.81
C PHE A 453 9.98 1.82 -7.27
N TRP A 454 9.10 0.81 -7.31
CA TRP A 454 9.45 -0.54 -6.87
C TRP A 454 10.55 -1.17 -7.70
N ALA A 455 10.52 -0.96 -9.01
CA ALA A 455 11.55 -1.47 -9.90
C ALA A 455 12.94 -0.92 -9.55
N ASP A 456 13.03 0.37 -9.23
CA ASP A 456 14.27 0.99 -8.75
C ASP A 456 14.72 0.41 -7.39
N ARG A 457 13.78 0.18 -6.46
CA ARG A 457 14.09 -0.43 -5.15
C ARG A 457 14.62 -1.85 -5.26
N VAL A 458 13.96 -2.71 -6.03
CA VAL A 458 14.41 -4.10 -6.24
C VAL A 458 15.76 -4.12 -6.98
N HIS A 459 15.97 -3.20 -7.93
CA HIS A 459 17.25 -3.05 -8.61
C HIS A 459 18.38 -2.64 -7.66
N LYS A 460 18.16 -1.63 -6.81
CA LYS A 460 19.12 -1.17 -5.79
C LYS A 460 19.41 -2.24 -4.74
N LEU A 461 18.43 -3.09 -4.42
CA LEU A 461 18.61 -4.27 -3.58
C LEU A 461 19.45 -5.37 -4.25
N GLY A 462 19.80 -5.22 -5.53
CA GLY A 462 20.56 -6.20 -6.31
C GLY A 462 19.74 -7.41 -6.77
N CYS A 463 18.42 -7.39 -6.58
CA CYS A 463 17.52 -8.50 -6.90
C CYS A 463 16.93 -8.43 -8.32
N ALA A 464 17.22 -7.35 -9.06
CA ALA A 464 16.82 -7.17 -10.45
C ALA A 464 17.88 -6.38 -11.27
N PRO A 465 17.98 -6.60 -12.59
CA PRO A 465 18.73 -5.73 -13.47
C PRO A 465 18.06 -4.34 -13.55
N LYS A 466 18.76 -3.37 -14.16
CA LYS A 466 18.20 -2.01 -14.31
C LYS A 466 16.87 -2.09 -15.08
N PRO A 467 15.78 -1.50 -14.56
CA PRO A 467 14.47 -1.68 -15.15
C PRO A 467 14.33 -0.95 -16.49
N VAL A 468 13.57 -1.55 -17.40
CA VAL A 468 13.23 -0.98 -18.71
C VAL A 468 11.73 -0.84 -18.78
N ARG A 469 11.22 0.38 -19.01
CA ARG A 469 9.77 0.61 -19.14
C ARG A 469 9.19 -0.26 -20.27
N TYR A 470 7.97 -0.76 -20.07
CA TYR A 470 7.29 -1.61 -21.05
C TYR A 470 7.26 -0.99 -22.45
N THR A 471 7.01 0.32 -22.53
CA THR A 471 6.96 1.08 -23.81
C THR A 471 8.29 1.14 -24.57
N LYS A 472 9.42 0.81 -23.93
CA LYS A 472 10.76 0.78 -24.53
C LYS A 472 11.32 -0.64 -24.66
N LEU A 473 10.52 -1.62 -24.29
CA LEU A 473 10.91 -3.03 -24.23
C LEU A 473 10.85 -3.63 -25.63
N THR A 474 11.87 -4.38 -25.99
CA THR A 474 11.89 -5.21 -27.20
C THR A 474 12.14 -6.67 -26.79
N PRO A 475 11.78 -7.65 -27.63
CA PRO A 475 12.02 -9.05 -27.28
C PRO A 475 13.50 -9.37 -27.05
N GLU A 476 14.41 -8.74 -27.79
CA GLU A 476 15.85 -8.93 -27.67
C GLU A 476 16.37 -8.39 -26.33
N LYS A 477 15.90 -7.19 -25.94
CA LYS A 477 16.22 -6.59 -24.65
C LYS A 477 15.70 -7.44 -23.50
N LEU A 478 14.43 -7.86 -23.57
CA LEU A 478 13.83 -8.70 -22.54
C LEU A 478 14.56 -10.05 -22.43
N GLY A 479 14.81 -10.70 -23.58
CA GLY A 479 15.56 -11.96 -23.62
C GLY A 479 16.97 -11.81 -23.06
N LYS A 480 17.67 -10.70 -23.34
CA LYS A 480 18.98 -10.42 -22.75
C LYS A 480 18.88 -10.24 -21.23
N MET A 481 17.94 -9.42 -20.75
CA MET A 481 17.77 -9.18 -19.31
C MET A 481 17.46 -10.48 -18.55
N VAL A 482 16.58 -11.32 -19.11
CA VAL A 482 16.26 -12.61 -18.52
C VAL A 482 17.47 -13.54 -18.56
N TRP A 483 18.21 -13.58 -19.67
CA TRP A 483 19.44 -14.36 -19.78
C TRP A 483 20.52 -13.93 -18.77
N ASP A 484 20.70 -12.62 -18.58
CA ASP A 484 21.64 -12.08 -17.59
C ASP A 484 21.31 -12.56 -16.17
N VAL A 485 20.03 -12.56 -15.79
CA VAL A 485 19.57 -13.03 -14.46
C VAL A 485 19.61 -14.55 -14.35
N HIS A 486 19.23 -15.25 -15.41
CA HIS A 486 19.08 -16.69 -15.42
C HIS A 486 20.42 -17.45 -15.54
N VAL A 487 21.37 -16.90 -16.30
CA VAL A 487 22.61 -17.58 -16.72
C VAL A 487 23.84 -16.73 -16.38
N ASP A 488 24.07 -15.61 -17.08
CA ASP A 488 25.38 -14.93 -17.07
C ASP A 488 25.78 -14.38 -15.69
N ARG A 489 24.80 -13.91 -14.90
CA ARG A 489 25.01 -13.29 -13.58
C ARG A 489 24.15 -13.94 -12.51
N VAL A 490 23.84 -15.22 -12.70
CA VAL A 490 22.90 -15.96 -11.87
C VAL A 490 23.28 -15.96 -10.38
N GLY A 491 24.57 -16.10 -10.05
CA GLY A 491 25.05 -16.08 -8.66
C GLY A 491 24.77 -14.75 -7.96
N LYS A 492 24.99 -13.62 -8.64
CA LYS A 492 24.77 -12.28 -8.07
C LYS A 492 23.29 -12.06 -7.68
N TYR A 493 22.39 -12.31 -8.63
CA TYR A 493 20.97 -12.01 -8.43
C TYR A 493 20.30 -12.98 -7.45
N HIS A 494 20.65 -14.28 -7.51
CA HIS A 494 20.10 -15.26 -6.57
C HIS A 494 20.64 -15.08 -5.15
N ALA A 495 21.91 -14.73 -4.96
CA ALA A 495 22.43 -14.45 -3.61
C ALA A 495 21.71 -13.25 -2.97
N ALA A 496 21.51 -12.17 -3.73
CA ALA A 496 20.75 -11.01 -3.27
C ALA A 496 19.29 -11.36 -2.94
N ALA A 497 18.62 -12.14 -3.80
CA ALA A 497 17.25 -12.57 -3.59
C ALA A 497 17.10 -13.51 -2.37
N SER A 498 18.05 -14.43 -2.16
CA SER A 498 18.09 -15.29 -0.96
C SER A 498 18.26 -14.47 0.31
N ALA A 499 19.19 -13.52 0.32
CA ALA A 499 19.39 -12.63 1.47
C ALA A 499 18.16 -11.76 1.75
N ALA A 500 17.44 -11.32 0.71
CA ALA A 500 16.17 -10.60 0.86
C ALA A 500 15.09 -11.50 1.48
N LYS A 501 14.94 -12.74 0.99
CA LYS A 501 14.03 -13.74 1.56
C LYS A 501 14.29 -13.99 3.04
N GLU A 502 15.55 -14.19 3.43
CA GLU A 502 15.92 -14.44 4.83
C GLU A 502 15.57 -13.27 5.74
N ARG A 503 15.72 -12.03 5.27
CA ARG A 503 15.31 -10.84 6.02
C ARG A 503 13.80 -10.75 6.13
N ILE A 504 13.08 -10.91 5.01
CA ILE A 504 11.61 -10.85 4.97
C ILE A 504 10.99 -11.95 5.85
N ALA A 505 11.57 -13.15 5.88
CA ALA A 505 11.07 -14.26 6.69
C ALA A 505 11.15 -14.02 8.21
N ARG A 506 11.92 -13.03 8.66
CA ARG A 506 12.02 -12.62 10.07
C ARG A 506 11.04 -11.50 10.43
N GLU A 507 10.31 -10.96 9.45
CA GLU A 507 9.35 -9.88 9.66
C GLU A 507 8.00 -10.47 10.07
N ASP A 508 7.40 -9.94 11.13
CA ASP A 508 6.03 -10.26 11.53
C ASP A 508 5.09 -9.11 11.18
N GLY A 509 4.78 -8.96 9.89
CA GLY A 509 3.89 -7.88 9.45
C GLY A 509 2.48 -7.96 10.05
N ALA A 510 2.00 -9.15 10.40
CA ALA A 510 0.69 -9.36 11.00
C ALA A 510 0.67 -8.89 12.46
N GLY A 511 1.66 -9.27 13.25
CA GLY A 511 1.83 -8.77 14.62
C GLY A 511 2.01 -7.26 14.65
N GLU A 512 2.85 -6.70 13.76
CA GLU A 512 3.08 -5.25 13.67
C GLU A 512 1.80 -4.47 13.35
N VAL A 513 0.97 -4.94 12.41
CA VAL A 513 -0.29 -4.25 12.08
C VAL A 513 -1.31 -4.36 13.20
N VAL A 514 -1.36 -5.48 13.92
CA VAL A 514 -2.21 -5.66 15.10
C VAL A 514 -1.76 -4.74 16.22
N ALA A 515 -0.46 -4.69 16.53
CA ALA A 515 0.11 -3.82 17.55
C ALA A 515 -0.21 -2.35 17.26
N TRP A 516 -0.09 -1.95 15.99
CA TRP A 516 -0.46 -0.61 15.55
C TRP A 516 -1.97 -0.33 15.66
N LEU A 517 -2.83 -1.23 15.15
CA LEU A 517 -4.28 -1.07 15.20
C LEU A 517 -4.83 -1.09 16.63
N SER A 518 -4.17 -1.80 17.55
CA SER A 518 -4.53 -1.85 18.98
C SER A 518 -4.46 -0.47 19.64
N GLY A 519 -3.67 0.46 19.12
CA GLY A 519 -3.66 1.85 19.58
C GLY A 519 -4.96 2.62 19.26
N PHE A 520 -5.81 2.08 18.40
CA PHE A 520 -7.08 2.68 17.96
C PHE A 520 -8.30 1.84 18.33
N VAL A 521 -8.10 0.71 19.00
CA VAL A 521 -9.15 -0.24 19.41
C VAL A 521 -9.12 -0.36 20.95
N PRO A 522 -10.27 -0.31 21.64
CA PRO A 522 -10.30 -0.42 23.10
C PRO A 522 -9.65 -1.72 23.61
N ALA A 523 -8.92 -1.64 24.72
CA ALA A 523 -8.17 -2.77 25.27
C ALA A 523 -9.04 -4.01 25.58
N HIS A 524 -10.32 -3.83 25.94
CA HIS A 524 -11.24 -4.93 26.23
C HIS A 524 -11.68 -5.71 24.96
N VAL A 525 -11.45 -5.15 23.78
CA VAL A 525 -11.73 -5.80 22.48
C VAL A 525 -10.55 -6.67 22.04
N MET A 526 -9.33 -6.31 22.45
CA MET A 526 -8.13 -7.08 22.17
C MET A 526 -7.96 -8.19 23.22
N ALA A 527 -7.54 -9.39 22.81
CA ALA A 527 -7.20 -10.42 23.78
C ALA A 527 -6.01 -9.93 24.63
N LYS A 528 -6.15 -9.92 25.97
CA LYS A 528 -4.98 -9.76 26.85
C LYS A 528 -4.07 -10.96 26.63
N GLU A 529 -2.85 -10.74 26.17
CA GLU A 529 -1.78 -11.71 26.38
C GLU A 529 -1.51 -11.82 27.89
N GLU A 530 -2.18 -12.75 28.55
CA GLU A 530 -1.76 -13.30 29.85
C GLU A 530 -1.36 -14.75 29.63
N MET A 531 -0.18 -14.97 29.04
CA MET A 531 0.49 -16.28 29.09
C MET A 531 1.99 -16.14 28.81
N THR A 532 2.76 -15.59 29.77
CA THR A 532 4.16 -15.98 30.03
C THR A 532 4.65 -15.33 31.32
N ASN A 533 4.11 -15.79 32.45
CA ASN A 533 4.80 -15.74 33.75
C ASN A 533 4.39 -16.91 34.66
N GLN A 534 4.11 -18.08 34.07
CA GLN A 534 3.99 -19.35 34.79
C GLN A 534 5.04 -20.34 34.27
N VAL A 535 6.31 -20.02 34.45
CA VAL A 535 7.40 -21.03 34.45
C VAL A 535 8.34 -20.87 35.66
N HIS A 536 8.21 -19.83 36.50
CA HIS A 536 9.01 -19.68 37.72
C HIS A 536 8.14 -19.40 38.96
N SER A 537 7.38 -20.40 39.43
CA SER A 537 7.12 -20.60 40.86
C SER A 537 6.53 -21.99 41.12
N THR A 538 7.28 -23.03 40.73
CA THR A 538 7.01 -24.40 41.22
C THR A 538 8.17 -24.90 42.07
N VAL A 539 8.79 -24.03 42.87
CA VAL A 539 9.58 -24.39 44.05
C VAL A 539 9.58 -23.19 45.00
N ALA A 540 8.64 -23.15 45.93
CA ALA A 540 8.86 -22.60 47.28
C ALA A 540 7.58 -22.71 48.11
N THR A 541 7.68 -23.57 49.13
CA THR A 541 7.01 -23.46 50.44
C THR A 541 5.49 -23.58 50.49
N ALA A 542 5.07 -24.83 50.72
CA ALA A 542 4.13 -25.11 51.80
C ALA A 542 4.61 -24.45 53.12
N THR A 543 3.74 -23.68 53.78
CA THR A 543 3.37 -23.77 55.22
C THR A 543 2.53 -22.58 55.67
N SER A 544 1.64 -22.84 56.63
CA SER A 544 0.74 -21.95 57.41
C SER A 544 -0.43 -21.33 56.63
N SER A 545 -1.70 -21.72 56.82
CA SER A 545 -2.55 -21.91 58.01
C SER A 545 -3.05 -20.61 58.67
N ALA A 546 -4.38 -20.54 58.70
CA ALA A 546 -5.25 -19.99 59.74
C ALA A 546 -5.82 -18.57 59.58
N ALA A 547 -7.16 -18.56 59.77
CA ALA A 547 -8.01 -17.49 60.34
C ALA A 547 -8.19 -16.21 59.51
N SER A 548 -9.33 -15.53 59.50
CA SER A 548 -10.66 -15.67 60.09
C SER A 548 -11.49 -14.48 59.64
N ASP A 549 -12.79 -14.70 59.51
CA ASP A 549 -13.88 -13.79 59.89
C ASP A 549 -14.20 -12.49 59.12
N ASP A 550 -15.52 -12.38 58.92
CA ASP A 550 -16.42 -11.22 59.06
C ASP A 550 -16.13 -9.97 58.22
N GLY A 551 -17.08 -9.36 57.51
CA GLY A 551 -18.53 -9.40 57.59
C GLY A 551 -19.06 -8.03 57.11
N ILE A 552 -20.39 -7.95 56.97
CA ILE A 552 -21.22 -6.73 57.04
C ILE A 552 -21.54 -6.00 55.71
N TRP A 553 -22.78 -6.26 55.30
CA TRP A 553 -23.81 -5.41 54.68
C TRP A 553 -23.66 -3.87 54.76
N SER A 554 -24.12 -3.18 53.70
CA SER A 554 -25.24 -2.21 53.83
C SER A 554 -25.84 -1.87 52.48
N SER A 555 -27.16 -2.06 52.40
CA SER A 555 -28.10 -1.42 51.49
C SER A 555 -28.18 0.09 51.75
N ASP A 556 -28.51 0.88 50.72
CA ASP A 556 -29.56 1.89 50.88
C ASP A 556 -30.11 2.35 49.53
N ASP A 557 -31.44 2.24 49.44
CA ASP A 557 -32.30 2.80 48.41
C ASP A 557 -32.58 4.28 48.70
N GLY A 558 -32.73 5.08 47.65
CA GLY A 558 -33.07 6.50 47.78
C GLY A 558 -33.73 7.06 46.53
N THR A 559 -35.04 6.87 46.44
CA THR A 559 -35.96 7.43 45.44
C THR A 559 -35.99 8.96 45.44
N GLY A 560 -36.02 9.59 44.26
CA GLY A 560 -36.33 11.01 44.09
C GLY A 560 -36.77 11.34 42.66
N SER A 561 -38.04 11.73 42.49
CA SER A 561 -38.74 11.95 41.21
C SER A 561 -38.67 13.40 40.68
N ARG A 562 -39.09 13.57 39.40
CA ARG A 562 -39.57 14.79 38.69
C ARG A 562 -38.48 15.72 38.15
N THR A 563 -38.47 16.25 36.91
CA THR A 563 -39.47 16.44 35.83
C THR A 563 -38.71 16.84 34.54
N PRO A 564 -39.23 16.61 33.32
CA PRO A 564 -38.55 16.96 32.06
C PRO A 564 -38.87 18.39 31.56
N PRO A 565 -37.96 19.05 30.81
CA PRO A 565 -38.23 20.36 30.19
C PRO A 565 -39.02 20.25 28.86
N PRO A 566 -39.66 21.36 28.41
CA PRO A 566 -40.80 21.38 27.48
C PRO A 566 -40.43 21.34 25.97
N PRO A 567 -41.42 21.10 25.08
CA PRO A 567 -41.22 21.01 23.63
C PRO A 567 -41.16 22.41 22.99
N TYR A 568 -40.22 22.63 22.08
CA TYR A 568 -40.16 23.87 21.29
C TYR A 568 -40.88 23.69 19.94
N ARG A 569 -41.80 24.61 19.68
CA ARG A 569 -42.65 24.74 18.48
C ARG A 569 -41.88 25.30 17.29
N GLU A 570 -42.32 24.87 16.11
CA GLU A 570 -42.02 25.45 14.80
C GLU A 570 -42.42 26.94 14.72
N SER A 571 -41.57 27.76 14.08
CA SER A 571 -42.00 29.00 13.44
C SER A 571 -41.66 28.94 11.96
N ALA A 572 -42.70 28.92 11.12
CA ALA A 572 -42.63 29.19 9.71
C ALA A 572 -42.46 30.71 9.48
N ALA A 573 -41.43 31.10 8.73
CA ALA A 573 -41.41 32.28 7.84
C ALA A 573 -40.03 32.38 7.18
N ASP A 574 -39.94 31.99 5.90
CA ASP A 574 -39.62 32.87 4.78
C ASP A 574 -39.11 32.08 3.57
N ALA A 575 -40.07 31.76 2.71
CA ALA A 575 -39.87 31.31 1.35
C ALA A 575 -39.47 32.50 0.47
N SER A 576 -38.20 32.94 0.54
CA SER A 576 -37.67 33.98 -0.36
C SER A 576 -36.14 34.00 -0.41
N ALA A 577 -35.52 32.90 -0.83
CA ALA A 577 -34.13 32.93 -1.36
C ALA A 577 -33.84 31.79 -2.36
N ALA A 578 -34.89 31.12 -2.85
CA ALA A 578 -34.79 30.01 -3.80
C ALA A 578 -34.90 30.49 -5.25
N ARG A 579 -34.06 31.45 -5.67
CA ARG A 579 -33.80 31.74 -7.10
C ARG A 579 -32.40 32.31 -7.26
N GLY A 580 -31.44 31.46 -7.66
CA GLY A 580 -30.17 31.98 -8.16
C GLY A 580 -28.96 31.08 -8.05
N LEU A 581 -29.06 29.76 -8.26
CA LEU A 581 -27.87 28.92 -8.46
C LEU A 581 -28.17 27.81 -9.48
N CYS A 582 -28.48 28.23 -10.71
CA CYS A 582 -28.44 27.36 -11.88
C CYS A 582 -27.45 27.97 -12.88
N ALA A 583 -26.15 27.87 -12.56
CA ALA A 583 -25.09 28.21 -13.49
C ALA A 583 -24.56 26.91 -14.10
N ARG A 584 -24.75 26.77 -15.42
CA ARG A 584 -24.11 25.74 -16.25
C ARG A 584 -22.58 25.82 -16.10
N PRO A 585 -21.83 24.70 -16.17
CA PRO A 585 -20.38 24.75 -16.10
C PRO A 585 -19.82 25.28 -17.43
N THR A 586 -19.38 26.53 -17.46
CA THR A 586 -18.66 27.11 -18.59
C THR A 586 -17.31 27.66 -18.14
N ALA A 587 -16.26 27.28 -18.87
CA ALA A 587 -14.89 27.78 -18.83
C ALA A 587 -14.15 27.67 -17.48
N VAL A 588 -12.92 27.18 -17.52
CA VAL A 588 -11.99 27.28 -16.40
C VAL A 588 -11.83 28.77 -16.07
N ASP A 589 -12.22 29.19 -14.87
CA ASP A 589 -12.02 30.56 -14.40
C ASP A 589 -10.52 30.81 -14.28
N GLU A 590 -9.95 31.48 -15.28
CA GLU A 590 -8.53 31.77 -15.38
C GLU A 590 -8.04 32.58 -14.18
N LYS A 591 -8.87 33.49 -13.63
CA LYS A 591 -8.51 34.27 -12.43
C LYS A 591 -8.39 33.38 -11.21
N ARG A 592 -9.32 32.44 -11.04
CA ARG A 592 -9.28 31.49 -9.92
C ARG A 592 -8.12 30.50 -10.06
N THR A 593 -7.79 30.11 -11.30
CA THR A 593 -6.63 29.26 -11.59
C THR A 593 -5.32 29.99 -11.32
N LEU A 594 -5.22 31.28 -11.70
CA LEU A 594 -4.05 32.11 -11.43
C LEU A 594 -3.86 32.32 -9.92
N ALA A 595 -4.93 32.60 -9.18
CA ALA A 595 -4.88 32.77 -7.73
C ALA A 595 -4.36 31.51 -7.02
N VAL A 596 -4.83 30.32 -7.43
CA VAL A 596 -4.35 29.05 -6.87
C VAL A 596 -2.89 28.78 -7.24
N LEU A 597 -2.43 29.17 -8.43
CA LEU A 597 -1.03 29.03 -8.85
C LEU A 597 -0.12 30.01 -8.09
N GLN A 598 -0.59 31.23 -7.81
CA GLN A 598 0.13 32.22 -7.00
C GLN A 598 0.22 31.75 -5.54
N ASP A 599 -0.88 31.30 -4.93
CA ASP A 599 -0.89 30.73 -3.59
C ASP A 599 0.04 29.51 -3.47
N ALA A 600 0.09 28.68 -4.51
CA ALA A 600 0.97 27.51 -4.55
C ALA A 600 2.45 27.90 -4.70
N ARG A 601 2.75 28.95 -5.49
CA ARG A 601 4.10 29.51 -5.65
C ARG A 601 4.60 30.10 -4.34
N ASP A 602 3.82 30.97 -3.73
CA ASP A 602 4.23 31.75 -2.57
C ASP A 602 4.46 30.83 -1.37
N ALA A 603 3.59 29.83 -1.20
CA ALA A 603 3.80 28.83 -0.16
C ALA A 603 4.91 27.82 -0.47
N ALA A 604 5.21 27.52 -1.74
CA ALA A 604 6.41 26.76 -2.10
C ALA A 604 7.69 27.54 -1.81
N ALA A 605 7.70 28.85 -2.07
CA ALA A 605 8.82 29.75 -1.78
C ALA A 605 9.05 29.85 -0.27
N GLN A 606 7.99 30.09 0.51
CA GLN A 606 8.07 30.16 1.97
C GLN A 606 8.58 28.85 2.59
N LEU A 607 8.14 27.70 2.07
CA LEU A 607 8.62 26.39 2.53
C LEU A 607 10.08 26.09 2.17
N LEU A 608 10.55 26.56 1.00
CA LEU A 608 11.94 26.43 0.60
C LEU A 608 12.86 27.31 1.44
N GLU A 609 12.38 28.50 1.80
CA GLU A 609 13.08 29.44 2.67
C GLU A 609 13.12 28.94 4.13
N GLU A 610 11.98 28.58 4.70
CA GLU A 610 11.88 28.09 6.09
C GLU A 610 12.67 26.80 6.35
N ARG A 611 12.68 25.87 5.38
CA ARG A 611 13.24 24.53 5.58
C ARG A 611 14.66 24.35 5.05
N PHE A 612 15.05 25.10 4.03
CA PHE A 612 16.33 24.92 3.36
C PHE A 612 17.14 26.22 3.25
N GLY A 613 16.64 27.35 3.73
CA GLY A 613 17.29 28.65 3.62
C GLY A 613 17.44 29.12 2.16
N VAL A 614 16.64 28.57 1.24
CA VAL A 614 16.69 28.91 -0.18
C VAL A 614 15.70 30.04 -0.45
N VAL A 615 16.22 31.25 -0.63
CA VAL A 615 15.42 32.40 -1.08
C VAL A 615 15.12 32.20 -2.56
N VAL A 616 13.84 32.03 -2.90
CA VAL A 616 13.38 31.94 -4.29
C VAL A 616 13.06 33.35 -4.78
N PRO A 617 13.78 33.92 -5.75
CA PRO A 617 13.48 35.26 -6.27
C PRO A 617 12.08 35.28 -6.88
N SER A 618 11.30 36.32 -6.61
CA SER A 618 10.03 36.56 -7.32
C SER A 618 10.33 36.82 -8.80
N LEU A 619 9.72 36.04 -9.70
CA LEU A 619 9.63 36.36 -11.13
C LEU A 619 8.52 37.38 -11.39
#